data_AF-A0A926CUX5-F1
#
_entry.id   AF-A0A926CUX5-F1
#
_cell.length_a   1.000
_cell.length_b   1.000
_cell.length_c   1.000
_cell.angle_alpha   90.00
_cell.angle_beta   90.00
_cell.angle_gamma   90.00
#
_symmetry.space_group_name_H-M   'P 1'
#
loop_
_entity.id
_entity.type
_entity.pdbx_description
1 polymer ?
#
loop_
_entity_poly.entity_id
_entity_poly.type
_entity_poly.pdbx_seq_one_letter_code
_entity_poly.pdbx_strand_id
1 'polypeptide(L)'
;MDILDQQTLDTDRKITPSALENMHRAAKWMAIVAIFSFLFLALMITFVLLLMTKIPEGSIYVAVYLVFGALYFFPTLFLFQSANYFKQYVKGSDETDLENAFSKQNALFTFIGVLTIISVAFFIIGLLAGGGAILSQL
;
A
#
# COMPACT_ATOMS: atom_id res chain seq x y z
N MET A 1 38.41 -24.10 -20.74
CA MET A 1 37.55 -24.32 -19.57
C MET A 1 36.85 -23.00 -19.30
N ASP A 2 36.02 -22.54 -20.25
CA ASP A 2 35.57 -21.13 -20.25
C ASP A 2 34.26 -20.87 -21.02
N ILE A 3 33.50 -21.92 -21.37
CA ILE A 3 32.15 -21.75 -21.92
C ILE A 3 31.10 -22.52 -21.12
N LEU A 4 31.51 -23.59 -20.42
CA LEU A 4 30.64 -24.39 -19.56
C LEU A 4 30.46 -23.75 -18.17
N ASP A 5 31.46 -23.03 -17.67
CA ASP A 5 31.37 -22.28 -16.41
C ASP A 5 30.46 -21.05 -16.55
N GLN A 6 30.46 -20.41 -17.72
CA GLN A 6 29.58 -19.28 -18.00
C GLN A 6 28.13 -19.73 -18.22
N GLN A 7 27.93 -20.93 -18.77
CA GLN A 7 26.61 -21.53 -18.95
C GLN A 7 26.01 -22.06 -17.63
N THR A 8 26.84 -22.52 -16.69
CA THR A 8 26.38 -22.92 -15.35
C THR A 8 26.05 -21.72 -14.46
N LEU A 9 26.73 -20.58 -14.63
CA LEU A 9 26.38 -19.33 -13.95
C LEU A 9 25.05 -18.72 -14.44
N ASP A 10 24.70 -18.90 -15.72
CA ASP A 10 23.38 -18.49 -16.26
C ASP A 10 22.25 -19.46 -15.87
N THR A 11 22.59 -20.71 -15.52
CA THR A 11 21.60 -21.74 -15.15
C THR A 11 21.06 -21.58 -13.73
N ASP A 12 21.74 -20.81 -12.87
CA ASP A 12 21.32 -20.62 -11.46
C ASP A 12 20.38 -19.42 -11.27
N ARG A 13 20.29 -18.50 -12.25
CA ARG A 13 19.35 -17.38 -12.21
C ARG A 13 18.06 -17.77 -12.93
N LYS A 14 17.14 -18.42 -12.22
CA LYS A 14 15.80 -18.81 -12.74
C LYS A 14 14.95 -17.64 -13.26
N ILE A 15 15.35 -16.39 -12.99
CA ILE A 15 14.62 -15.17 -13.37
C ILE A 15 15.31 -14.46 -14.54
N THR A 16 14.55 -14.19 -15.59
CA THR A 16 15.05 -13.50 -16.79
C THR A 16 15.54 -12.07 -16.48
N PRO A 17 16.56 -11.57 -17.20
CA PRO A 17 17.06 -10.20 -17.00
C PRO A 17 15.97 -9.13 -17.12
N SER A 18 15.00 -9.33 -18.02
CA SER A 18 13.86 -8.43 -18.19
C SER A 18 12.96 -8.39 -16.95
N ALA A 19 12.71 -9.53 -16.30
CA ALA A 19 11.91 -9.57 -15.08
C ALA A 19 12.59 -8.82 -13.92
N LEU A 20 13.92 -8.93 -13.79
CA LEU A 20 14.70 -8.18 -12.82
C LEU A 20 14.66 -6.68 -13.05
N GLU A 21 14.76 -6.24 -14.31
CA GLU A 21 14.62 -4.83 -14.65
C GLU A 21 13.23 -4.29 -14.25
N ASN A 22 12.18 -5.06 -14.55
CA ASN A 22 10.81 -4.70 -14.19
C ASN A 22 10.61 -4.63 -12.67
N MET A 23 11.14 -5.60 -11.92
CA MET A 23 11.12 -5.59 -10.45
C MET A 23 11.85 -4.37 -9.90
N HIS A 24 13.00 -4.03 -10.46
CA HIS A 24 13.77 -2.85 -10.05
C HIS A 24 13.00 -1.54 -10.29
N ARG A 25 12.37 -1.41 -11.47
CA ARG A 25 11.51 -0.27 -11.81
C ARG A 25 10.30 -0.20 -10.88
N ALA A 26 9.63 -1.32 -10.65
CA ALA A 26 8.48 -1.40 -9.74
C ALA A 26 8.88 -0.99 -8.32
N ALA A 27 10.00 -1.50 -7.80
CA ALA A 27 10.49 -1.18 -6.47
C ALA A 27 10.83 0.30 -6.27
N LYS A 28 11.33 0.97 -7.33
CA LYS A 28 11.55 2.43 -7.31
C LYS A 28 10.23 3.18 -7.18
N TRP A 29 9.23 2.85 -7.99
CA TRP A 29 7.91 3.48 -7.94
C TRP A 29 7.17 3.21 -6.63
N MET A 30 7.20 1.97 -6.13
CA MET A 30 6.62 1.61 -4.82
C MET A 30 7.24 2.44 -3.70
N ALA A 31 8.56 2.66 -3.72
CA ALA A 31 9.22 3.49 -2.72
C ALA A 31 8.81 4.97 -2.84
N ILE A 32 8.71 5.52 -4.07
CA ILE A 32 8.25 6.89 -4.28
C ILE A 32 6.83 7.06 -3.71
N VAL A 33 5.92 6.16 -4.08
CA VAL A 33 4.54 6.20 -3.59
C VAL A 33 4.50 6.09 -2.07
N ALA A 34 5.27 5.18 -1.47
CA ALA A 34 5.32 5.05 -0.01
C ALA A 34 5.80 6.33 0.68
N ILE A 35 6.83 6.99 0.15
CA ILE A 35 7.34 8.26 0.69
C ILE A 35 6.25 9.35 0.61
N PHE A 36 5.59 9.48 -0.53
CA PHE A 36 4.50 10.44 -0.68
C PHE A 36 3.32 10.14 0.24
N SER A 37 2.96 8.87 0.42
CA SER A 37 1.90 8.46 1.34
C SER A 37 2.25 8.77 2.80
N PHE A 38 3.49 8.52 3.24
CA PHE A 38 3.93 8.91 4.58
C PHE A 38 3.91 10.43 4.78
N LEU A 39 4.37 11.19 3.77
CA LEU A 39 4.32 12.65 3.79
C LEU A 39 2.88 13.15 3.88
N PHE A 40 1.97 12.56 3.09
CA PHE A 40 0.56 12.90 3.11
C PHE A 40 -0.09 12.58 4.46
N LEU A 41 0.24 11.44 5.09
CA LEU A 41 -0.23 11.09 6.43
C LEU A 41 0.21 12.10 7.49
N ALA A 42 1.48 12.52 7.46
CA ALA A 42 2.00 13.53 8.39
C ALA A 42 1.30 14.89 8.19
N LEU A 43 1.10 15.30 6.94
CA LEU A 43 0.38 16.53 6.61
C LEU A 43 -1.08 16.47 7.06
N MET A 44 -1.75 15.33 6.85
CA MET A 44 -3.14 15.11 7.25
C MET A 44 -3.32 15.25 8.77
N ILE A 45 -2.46 14.61 9.56
CA ILE A 45 -2.52 14.71 11.03
C ILE A 45 -2.31 16.16 11.48
N THR A 46 -1.33 16.85 10.90
CA THR A 46 -1.03 18.25 11.23
C THR A 46 -2.21 19.16 10.90
N PHE A 47 -2.82 18.95 9.74
CA PHE A 47 -4.00 19.69 9.29
C PHE A 47 -5.21 19.48 10.22
N VAL A 48 -5.47 18.24 10.64
CA VAL A 48 -6.55 17.92 11.58
C VAL A 48 -6.34 18.58 12.94
N LEU A 49 -5.11 18.55 13.48
CA LEU A 49 -4.78 19.23 14.74
C LEU A 49 -4.97 20.74 14.64
N LEU A 50 -4.63 21.36 13.51
CA LEU A 50 -4.89 22.78 13.28
C LEU A 50 -6.40 23.08 13.27
N LEU A 51 -7.20 22.26 12.60
CA LEU A 51 -8.65 22.43 12.54
C LEU A 51 -9.32 22.30 13.92
N MET A 52 -8.81 21.46 14.83
CA MET A 52 -9.31 21.37 16.21
C MET A 52 -9.30 22.70 16.94
N THR A 53 -8.30 23.55 16.67
CA THR A 53 -8.20 24.88 17.30
C THR A 53 -9.22 25.88 16.76
N LYS A 54 -9.82 25.59 15.60
CA LYS A 54 -10.73 26.49 14.88
C LYS A 54 -12.19 26.05 14.97
N ILE A 55 -12.46 24.78 15.23
CA ILE A 55 -13.81 24.21 15.31
C ILE A 55 -14.02 23.58 16.69
N PRO A 56 -14.64 24.31 17.65
CA PRO A 56 -14.81 23.86 19.03
C PRO A 56 -15.58 22.54 19.17
N GLU A 57 -16.50 22.24 18.24
CA GLU A 57 -17.31 21.01 18.22
C GLU A 57 -16.71 19.91 17.32
N GLY A 58 -15.46 20.06 16.89
CA GLY A 58 -14.81 19.21 15.88
C GLY A 58 -14.36 17.82 16.35
N SER A 59 -14.71 17.38 17.56
CA SER A 59 -14.12 16.20 18.21
C SER A 59 -14.40 14.89 17.47
N ILE A 60 -15.60 14.72 16.92
CA ILE A 60 -15.97 13.53 16.16
C ILE A 60 -15.20 13.42 14.84
N TYR A 61 -14.99 14.54 14.16
CA TYR A 61 -14.24 14.56 12.90
C TYR A 61 -12.80 14.12 13.14
N VAL A 62 -12.18 14.57 14.22
CA VAL A 62 -10.81 14.17 14.54
C VAL A 62 -10.71 12.68 14.86
N ALA A 63 -11.64 12.14 15.64
CA ALA A 63 -11.66 10.70 15.91
C ALA A 63 -11.76 9.89 14.60
N VAL A 64 -12.65 10.30 13.70
CA VAL A 64 -12.81 9.67 12.38
C VAL A 64 -11.53 9.79 11.53
N TYR A 65 -10.91 10.98 11.46
CA TYR A 65 -9.68 11.18 10.70
C TYR A 65 -8.49 10.38 11.25
N LEU A 66 -8.37 10.23 12.57
CA LEU A 66 -7.33 9.40 13.18
C LEU A 66 -7.50 7.93 12.81
N VAL A 67 -8.74 7.42 12.79
CA VAL A 67 -9.04 6.06 12.32
C VAL A 67 -8.62 5.89 10.86
N PHE A 68 -8.97 6.84 9.99
CA PHE A 68 -8.54 6.81 8.58
C PHE A 68 -7.01 6.88 8.45
N GLY A 69 -6.34 7.72 9.22
CA GLY A 69 -4.88 7.81 9.23
C GLY A 69 -4.24 6.47 9.60
N ALA A 70 -4.75 5.79 10.63
CA ALA A 70 -4.31 4.46 10.99
C ALA A 70 -4.57 3.44 9.87
N LEU A 71 -5.74 3.48 9.22
CA LEU A 71 -6.06 2.61 8.09
C LEU A 71 -5.12 2.82 6.89
N TYR A 72 -4.75 4.06 6.58
CA TYR A 72 -3.81 4.37 5.49
C TYR A 72 -2.35 4.10 5.83
N PHE A 73 -2.00 4.02 7.11
CA PHE A 73 -0.64 3.69 7.55
C PHE A 73 -0.22 2.27 7.17
N PHE A 74 -1.08 1.27 7.42
CA PHE A 74 -0.79 -0.14 7.11
C PHE A 74 -0.42 -0.42 5.64
N PRO A 75 -1.20 0.00 4.63
CA PRO A 75 -0.87 -0.25 3.23
C PRO A 75 0.42 0.48 2.82
N THR A 76 0.64 1.68 3.35
CA THR A 76 1.87 2.45 3.10
C THR A 76 3.11 1.69 3.62
N LEU A 77 2.98 1.09 4.80
CA LEU A 77 4.04 0.29 5.41
C LEU A 77 4.35 -0.97 4.58
N PHE A 78 3.34 -1.70 4.12
CA PHE A 78 3.55 -2.87 3.27
C PHE A 78 4.17 -2.52 1.92
N LEU A 79 3.77 -1.40 1.32
CA LEU A 79 4.35 -0.89 0.08
C LEU A 79 5.84 -0.57 0.25
N PHE A 80 6.20 0.09 1.35
CA PHE A 80 7.60 0.38 1.67
C PHE A 80 8.44 -0.88 1.90
N GLN A 81 7.91 -1.86 2.65
CA GLN A 81 8.60 -3.14 2.89
C GLN A 81 8.82 -3.90 1.58
N SER A 82 7.77 -4.06 0.77
CA SER A 82 7.84 -4.70 -0.56
C SER A 82 8.90 -4.05 -1.45
N ALA A 83 8.92 -2.71 -1.52
CA ALA A 83 9.93 -1.96 -2.26
C ALA A 83 11.37 -2.25 -1.81
N ASN A 84 11.60 -2.39 -0.51
CA ASN A 84 12.94 -2.67 0.04
C ASN A 84 13.38 -4.10 -0.25
N TYR A 85 12.51 -5.09 -0.10
CA TYR A 85 12.82 -6.48 -0.44
C TYR A 85 13.13 -6.65 -1.94
N PHE A 86 12.34 -6.05 -2.83
CA PHE A 86 12.65 -6.07 -4.27
C PHE A 86 14.00 -5.40 -4.59
N LYS A 87 14.34 -4.29 -3.93
CA LYS A 87 15.65 -3.64 -4.10
C LYS A 87 16.81 -4.51 -3.62
N GLN A 88 16.62 -5.29 -2.55
CA GLN A 88 17.64 -6.19 -2.03
C GLN A 88 17.85 -7.39 -2.97
N TYR A 89 16.77 -8.04 -3.40
CA TYR A 89 16.83 -9.13 -4.39
C TYR A 89 17.57 -8.73 -5.67
N VAL A 90 17.27 -7.54 -6.23
CA VAL A 90 17.96 -7.04 -7.44
C VAL A 90 19.46 -6.82 -7.23
N LYS A 91 19.90 -6.52 -6.00
CA LYS A 91 21.32 -6.32 -5.66
C LYS A 91 22.10 -7.64 -5.48
N GLY A 92 21.45 -8.79 -5.65
CA GLY A 92 22.09 -10.10 -5.53
C GLY A 92 21.83 -10.80 -4.19
N SER A 93 20.77 -10.43 -3.47
CA SER A 93 20.31 -11.21 -2.32
C SER A 93 19.61 -12.51 -2.74
N ASP A 94 19.45 -13.43 -1.77
CA ASP A 94 18.83 -14.76 -1.94
C ASP A 94 17.34 -14.72 -2.32
N GLU A 95 16.82 -15.87 -2.80
CA GLU A 95 15.41 -16.07 -3.17
C GLU A 95 14.42 -15.72 -2.03
N THR A 96 14.86 -15.79 -0.78
CA THR A 96 14.08 -15.41 0.41
C THR A 96 13.61 -13.94 0.37
N ASP A 97 14.41 -13.03 -0.18
CA ASP A 97 14.01 -11.62 -0.31
C ASP A 97 12.88 -11.46 -1.33
N LEU A 98 12.89 -12.27 -2.39
CA LEU A 98 11.83 -12.25 -3.38
C LEU A 98 10.51 -12.79 -2.79
N GLU A 99 10.58 -13.90 -2.05
CA GLU A 99 9.43 -14.44 -1.33
C GLU A 99 8.85 -13.42 -0.34
N ASN A 100 9.71 -12.75 0.43
CA ASN A 100 9.29 -11.69 1.34
C ASN A 100 8.65 -10.50 0.62
N ALA A 101 9.20 -10.08 -0.52
CA ALA A 101 8.62 -8.99 -1.32
C ALA A 101 7.17 -9.31 -1.75
N PHE A 102 6.96 -10.50 -2.32
CA PHE A 102 5.64 -10.94 -2.75
C PHE A 102 4.69 -11.19 -1.57
N SER A 103 5.18 -11.70 -0.45
CA SER A 103 4.40 -11.86 0.78
C SER A 103 3.85 -10.50 1.27
N LYS A 104 4.67 -9.45 1.28
CA LYS A 104 4.22 -8.08 1.64
C LYS A 104 3.27 -7.49 0.59
N GLN A 105 3.51 -7.74 -0.68
CA GLN A 105 2.61 -7.32 -1.75
C GLN A 105 1.23 -7.99 -1.64
N ASN A 106 1.18 -9.28 -1.31
CA ASN A 106 -0.06 -10.01 -1.07
C ASN A 106 -0.77 -9.52 0.19
N ALA A 107 -0.05 -9.20 1.26
CA ALA A 107 -0.63 -8.60 2.46
C ALA A 107 -1.27 -7.24 2.16
N LEU A 108 -0.63 -6.41 1.32
CA LEU A 108 -1.20 -5.16 0.84
C LEU A 108 -2.52 -5.38 0.09
N PHE A 109 -2.54 -6.28 -0.90
CA PHE A 109 -3.77 -6.56 -1.65
C PHE A 109 -4.88 -7.17 -0.79
N THR A 110 -4.52 -8.02 0.17
CA THR A 110 -5.47 -8.59 1.14
C THR A 110 -6.10 -7.50 1.98
N PHE A 111 -5.28 -6.58 2.50
CA PHE A 111 -5.76 -5.43 3.28
C PHE A 111 -6.70 -4.54 2.46
N ILE A 112 -6.29 -4.16 1.23
CA ILE A 112 -7.11 -3.34 0.34
C ILE A 112 -8.41 -4.06 -0.04
N GLY A 113 -8.36 -5.36 -0.33
CA GLY A 113 -9.55 -6.15 -0.66
C GLY A 113 -10.57 -6.19 0.48
N VAL A 114 -10.12 -6.42 1.72
CA VAL A 114 -10.99 -6.36 2.90
C VAL A 114 -11.60 -4.96 3.07
N LEU A 115 -10.77 -3.92 2.94
CA LEU A 115 -11.23 -2.54 3.03
C LEU A 115 -12.28 -2.23 1.95
N THR A 116 -12.06 -2.68 0.71
CA THR A 116 -13.03 -2.53 -0.39
C THR A 116 -14.36 -3.19 -0.08
N ILE A 117 -14.36 -4.43 0.43
CA ILE A 117 -15.61 -5.13 0.80
C ILE A 117 -16.37 -4.33 1.87
N ILE A 118 -15.66 -3.86 2.90
CA ILE A 118 -16.25 -3.03 3.97
C ILE A 118 -16.84 -1.74 3.39
N SER A 119 -16.09 -1.03 2.53
CA SER A 119 -16.55 0.21 1.89
C SER A 119 -17.78 0.00 1.02
N VAL A 120 -17.83 -1.09 0.24
CA VAL A 120 -18.99 -1.45 -0.60
C VAL A 120 -20.22 -1.75 0.28
N ALA A 121 -20.04 -2.48 1.38
CA ALA A 121 -21.14 -2.77 2.31
C ALA A 121 -21.75 -1.49 2.90
N PHE A 122 -20.90 -0.55 3.38
CA PHE A 122 -21.38 0.75 3.87
C PHE A 122 -22.06 1.57 2.77
N PHE A 123 -21.53 1.55 1.55
CA PHE A 123 -22.13 2.26 0.43
C PHE A 123 -23.54 1.74 0.10
N ILE A 124 -23.73 0.41 0.07
CA ILE A 124 -25.05 -0.21 -0.16
C ILE A 124 -26.03 0.15 0.97
N ILE A 125 -25.60 0.05 2.23
CA ILE A 125 -26.44 0.41 3.38
C ILE A 125 -26.85 1.88 3.31
N GLY A 126 -25.90 2.77 3.01
CA GLY A 126 -26.17 4.20 2.86
C GLY A 126 -27.13 4.50 1.73
N LEU A 127 -27.03 3.79 0.60
CA LEU A 127 -27.95 3.94 -0.53
C LEU A 127 -29.37 3.49 -0.17
N LEU A 128 -29.52 2.37 0.54
CA LEU A 128 -30.83 1.88 0.99
C LEU A 128 -31.46 2.81 2.03
N ALA A 129 -30.67 3.28 3.01
CA ALA A 129 -31.13 4.19 4.05
C ALA A 129 -31.47 5.59 3.49
N GLY A 130 -30.60 6.14 2.65
CA GLY A 130 -30.78 7.46 2.03
C GLY A 130 -31.86 7.47 0.94
N GLY A 131 -31.95 6.42 0.12
CA GLY A 131 -32.98 6.28 -0.90
C GLY A 131 -34.39 6.19 -0.30
N GLY A 132 -34.55 5.48 0.82
CA GLY A 132 -35.81 5.46 1.57
C GLY A 132 -36.19 6.82 2.16
N ALA A 133 -35.21 7.58 2.66
CA ALA A 133 -35.44 8.91 3.21
C ALA A 133 -35.86 9.93 2.13
N ILE A 134 -35.24 9.90 0.95
CA ILE A 134 -35.56 10.83 -0.15
C ILE A 134 -36.97 10.56 -0.72
N LEU A 135 -37.37 9.29 -0.85
CA LEU A 135 -38.72 8.92 -1.30
C LEU A 135 -39.81 9.28 -0.28
N SER A 136 -39.48 9.40 1.00
CA SER A 136 -40.45 9.84 2.03
C SER A 136 -40.75 11.34 2.03
N GLN A 137 -40.00 12.14 1.26
CA GLN A 137 -40.15 13.60 1.16
C GLN A 137 -40.72 14.08 -0.19
N LEU A 138 -41.03 13.15 -1.11
CA LEU A 138 -41.69 13.37 -2.41
C LEU A 138 -43.17 12.99 -2.35
#